data_AF-A0A978U4Q4-F1
#
_entry.id   AF-A0A978U4Q4-F1
#
_cell.length_a   1.000
_cell.length_b   1.000
_cell.length_c   1.000
_cell.angle_alpha   90.00
_cell.angle_beta   90.00
_cell.angle_gamma   90.00
#
_symmetry.space_group_name_H-M   'P 1'
#
loop_
_entity.id
_entity.type
_entity.pdbx_description
1 polymer ?
#
loop_
_entity_poly.entity_id
_entity_poly.type
_entity_poly.pdbx_seq_one_letter_code
_entity_poly.pdbx_strand_id
1 'polypeptide(L)'
;MKSFFPLAPRYRLDDESPWLEGIDPTRHYWLAVNGDQEAIAVLPGLLPESFESFKRAMLTFRALQPGEQMPLSHISGHSTIYCVSQNCYAIEAEFQGALVWHLFDQETLDSLLMSAHPDWQCSPKDLELGRRMLQMSWSQPAAA
;
A
#
# COMPACT_ATOMS: atom_id res chain seq x y z
N MET A 1 24.29 -15.75 -3.67
CA MET A 1 23.53 -15.37 -2.46
C MET A 1 22.08 -15.66 -2.73
N LYS A 2 21.41 -16.51 -1.91
CA LYS A 2 19.95 -16.58 -1.95
C LYS A 2 19.45 -15.27 -1.34
N SER A 3 18.89 -14.39 -2.18
CA SER A 3 18.16 -13.23 -1.69
C SER A 3 16.99 -13.79 -0.89
N PHE A 4 17.03 -13.65 0.43
CA PHE A 4 15.84 -13.88 1.25
C PHE A 4 14.88 -12.77 0.84
N PHE A 5 13.84 -13.12 0.10
CA PHE A 5 12.70 -12.24 -0.12
C PHE A 5 11.73 -12.52 1.02
N PRO A 6 11.76 -11.74 2.12
CA PRO A 6 10.71 -11.83 3.13
C PRO A 6 9.37 -11.49 2.45
N LEU A 7 8.57 -12.52 2.22
CA LEU A 7 7.17 -12.35 1.85
C LEU A 7 6.43 -11.96 3.12
N ALA A 8 5.80 -10.79 3.08
CA ALA A 8 4.81 -10.40 4.08
C ALA A 8 3.54 -11.26 3.88
N PRO A 9 2.65 -11.34 4.90
CA PRO A 9 1.44 -12.13 4.79
C PRO A 9 0.55 -11.62 3.65
N ARG A 10 -0.33 -12.50 3.19
CA ARG A 10 -1.38 -12.13 2.23
C ARG A 10 -2.55 -11.55 3.00
N TYR A 11 -2.78 -10.25 2.82
CA TYR A 11 -3.85 -9.49 3.45
C TYR A 11 -5.18 -9.72 2.73
N ARG A 12 -6.24 -9.95 3.50
CA ARG A 12 -7.61 -10.14 3.01
C ARG A 12 -8.61 -9.33 3.84
N LEU A 13 -9.68 -8.83 3.21
CA LEU A 13 -10.72 -8.07 3.92
C LEU A 13 -11.47 -8.90 4.98
N ASP A 14 -11.58 -10.21 4.77
CA ASP A 14 -12.22 -11.17 5.65
C ASP A 14 -11.28 -11.75 6.73
N ASP A 15 -10.07 -11.22 6.86
CA ASP A 15 -9.12 -11.69 7.87
C ASP A 15 -9.61 -11.37 9.30
N GLU A 16 -9.47 -12.34 10.20
CA GLU A 16 -9.80 -12.18 11.63
C GLU A 16 -8.84 -11.22 12.36
N SER A 17 -7.63 -11.05 11.83
CA SER A 17 -6.61 -10.15 12.38
C SER A 17 -6.67 -8.78 11.71
N PRO A 18 -6.80 -7.67 12.48
CA PRO A 18 -6.85 -6.33 11.91
C PRO A 18 -5.46 -5.91 11.43
N TRP A 19 -5.18 -6.17 10.15
CA TRP A 19 -3.92 -5.79 9.51
C TRP A 19 -3.93 -4.35 8.98
N LEU A 20 -5.10 -3.78 8.68
CA LEU A 20 -5.22 -2.38 8.24
C LEU A 20 -5.44 -1.47 9.45
N GLU A 21 -4.42 -0.69 9.81
CA GLU A 21 -4.54 0.34 10.86
C GLU A 21 -5.40 1.51 10.34
N GLY A 22 -5.15 1.95 9.10
CA GLY A 22 -5.92 2.99 8.44
C GLY A 22 -5.30 3.48 7.13
N ILE A 23 -5.94 4.49 6.54
CA ILE A 23 -5.49 5.16 5.32
C ILE A 23 -5.36 6.65 5.60
N ASP A 24 -4.14 7.18 5.49
CA ASP A 24 -3.87 8.57 5.84
C ASP A 24 -4.36 9.57 4.76
N PRO A 25 -4.34 10.89 5.03
CA PRO A 25 -4.80 11.89 4.07
C PRO A 25 -4.05 11.90 2.75
N THR A 26 -2.79 11.46 2.76
CA THR A 26 -1.93 11.34 1.59
C THR A 26 -2.11 10.01 0.86
N ARG A 27 -3.05 9.16 1.28
CA ARG A 27 -3.37 7.86 0.68
C ARG A 27 -2.30 6.79 0.91
N HIS A 28 -1.47 6.89 1.95
CA HIS A 28 -0.70 5.71 2.36
C HIS A 28 -1.56 4.75 3.16
N TYR A 29 -1.31 3.45 2.94
CA TYR A 29 -1.93 2.36 3.68
C TYR A 29 -1.02 1.95 4.84
N TRP A 30 -1.54 2.00 6.06
CA TRP A 30 -0.82 1.66 7.28
C TRP A 30 -1.14 0.23 7.68
N LEU A 31 -0.18 -0.67 7.52
CA LEU A 31 -0.38 -2.12 7.61
C LEU A 31 0.41 -2.72 8.76
N ALA A 32 -0.27 -3.37 9.71
CA ALA A 32 0.33 -4.24 10.70
C ALA A 32 0.81 -5.55 10.05
N VAL A 33 2.12 -5.74 9.99
CA VAL A 33 2.75 -6.93 9.39
C VAL A 33 2.44 -8.15 10.25
N ASN A 34 1.84 -9.19 9.65
CA ASN A 34 1.35 -10.37 10.38
C ASN A 34 0.35 -10.04 11.50
N GLY A 35 -0.35 -8.91 11.41
CA GLY A 35 -1.27 -8.43 12.46
C GLY A 35 -0.56 -7.84 13.68
N ASP A 36 0.78 -7.77 13.69
CA ASP A 36 1.55 -7.17 14.76
C ASP A 36 1.50 -5.63 14.67
N GLN A 37 0.86 -5.02 15.68
CA GLN A 37 0.66 -3.57 15.76
C GLN A 37 1.93 -2.79 16.10
N GLU A 38 3.01 -3.47 16.53
CA GLU A 38 4.33 -2.85 16.72
C GLU A 38 5.13 -2.84 15.41
N ALA A 39 4.72 -3.63 14.42
CA ALA A 39 5.38 -3.80 13.14
C ALA A 39 4.54 -3.18 12.00
N ILE A 40 4.52 -1.84 11.90
CA ILE A 40 3.71 -1.13 10.90
C ILE A 40 4.51 -0.82 9.63
N ALA A 41 4.05 -1.34 8.49
CA ALA A 41 4.51 -1.00 7.16
C ALA A 41 3.61 0.10 6.56
N VAL A 42 4.22 1.05 5.85
CA VAL A 42 3.50 2.15 5.19
C VAL A 42 3.67 1.99 3.68
N LEU A 43 2.58 1.65 2.99
CA LEU A 43 2.57 1.47 1.54
C LEU A 43 1.99 2.70 0.84
N PRO A 44 2.57 3.19 -0.26
CA PRO A 44 1.95 4.23 -1.06
C PRO A 44 0.69 3.69 -1.75
N GLY A 45 -0.39 4.46 -1.69
CA GLY A 45 -1.60 4.20 -2.45
C GLY A 45 -1.60 4.85 -3.83
N LEU A 46 -2.74 4.74 -4.51
CA LEU A 46 -2.94 5.37 -5.81
C LEU A 46 -3.24 6.87 -5.61
N LEU A 47 -2.50 7.73 -6.32
CA LEU A 47 -2.72 9.18 -6.30
C LEU A 47 -2.98 9.72 -7.73
N PRO A 48 -4.23 9.65 -8.20
CA PRO A 48 -4.60 10.06 -9.55
C PRO A 48 -4.71 11.60 -9.64
N GLU A 49 -4.26 12.18 -10.75
CA GLU A 49 -4.35 13.62 -11.01
C GLU A 49 -5.80 14.09 -11.31
N SER A 50 -6.65 13.16 -11.71
CA SER A 50 -8.05 13.40 -12.08
C SER A 50 -8.92 12.14 -11.95
N PHE A 51 -10.24 12.31 -11.91
CA PHE A 51 -11.17 11.18 -11.94
C PHE A 51 -11.01 10.28 -13.17
N GLU A 52 -10.66 10.83 -14.33
CA GLU A 52 -10.39 10.05 -15.53
C GLU A 52 -9.13 9.18 -15.35
N SER A 53 -8.07 9.76 -14.79
CA SER A 53 -6.83 9.02 -14.50
C SER A 53 -7.05 7.92 -13.45
N PHE A 54 -7.90 8.17 -12.44
CA PHE A 54 -8.35 7.18 -11.48
C PHE A 54 -9.07 6.02 -12.17
N LYS A 55 -10.08 6.32 -13.00
CA LYS A 55 -10.84 5.32 -13.75
C LYS A 55 -9.93 4.48 -14.63
N ARG A 56 -8.98 5.12 -15.33
CA ARG A 56 -8.00 4.42 -16.17
C ARG A 56 -7.12 3.49 -15.34
N ALA A 57 -6.58 3.95 -14.22
CA ALA A 57 -5.77 3.13 -13.32
C ALA A 57 -6.56 1.91 -12.79
N MET A 58 -7.82 2.11 -12.41
CA MET A 58 -8.68 1.00 -11.97
C MET A 58 -8.98 -0.01 -13.07
N LEU A 59 -9.21 0.45 -14.30
CA LEU A 59 -9.38 -0.44 -15.45
C LEU A 59 -8.09 -1.21 -15.77
N THR A 60 -6.94 -0.55 -15.70
CA THR A 60 -5.64 -1.19 -15.88
C THR A 60 -5.41 -2.26 -14.82
N PHE A 61 -5.58 -1.93 -13.54
CA PHE A 61 -5.44 -2.87 -12.43
C PHE A 61 -6.30 -4.12 -12.63
N ARG A 62 -7.59 -3.95 -12.92
CA ARG A 62 -8.54 -5.06 -13.09
C ARG A 62 -8.27 -5.92 -14.33
N ALA A 63 -7.50 -5.40 -15.29
CA ALA A 63 -7.13 -6.10 -16.52
C ALA A 63 -5.79 -6.83 -16.42
N LEU A 64 -4.99 -6.60 -15.37
CA LEU A 64 -3.66 -7.19 -15.22
C LEU A 64 -3.71 -8.71 -15.28
N GLN A 65 -2.86 -9.29 -16.12
CA GLN A 65 -2.63 -10.72 -16.21
C GLN A 65 -1.44 -11.15 -15.34
N PRO A 66 -1.36 -12.43 -14.92
CA PRO A 66 -0.19 -12.95 -14.22
C PRO A 66 1.13 -12.62 -14.93
N GLY A 67 2.07 -12.03 -14.19
CA GLY A 67 3.37 -11.56 -14.68
C GLY A 67 3.38 -10.09 -15.12
N GLU A 68 2.22 -9.44 -15.26
CA GLU A 68 2.13 -8.01 -15.58
C GLU A 68 2.24 -7.13 -14.33
N GLN A 69 2.54 -5.85 -14.56
CA GLN A 69 2.73 -4.86 -13.50
C GLN A 69 2.09 -3.52 -13.86
N MET A 70 1.69 -2.77 -12.84
CA MET A 70 1.15 -1.42 -12.96
C MET A 70 1.92 -0.48 -12.01
N PRO A 71 2.52 0.60 -12.52
CA PRO A 71 3.16 1.59 -11.66
C PRO A 71 2.12 2.36 -10.85
N LEU A 72 2.46 2.63 -9.59
CA LEU A 72 1.76 3.56 -8.71
C LEU A 72 2.55 4.88 -8.70
N SER A 73 1.92 5.94 -9.18
CA SER A 73 2.44 7.30 -9.04
C SER A 73 2.05 7.85 -7.68
N HIS A 74 3.04 8.29 -6.90
CA HIS A 74 2.84 8.92 -5.61
C HIS A 74 3.79 10.11 -5.40
N ILE A 75 3.47 11.01 -4.47
CA ILE A 75 4.30 12.20 -4.17
C ILE A 75 5.64 11.81 -3.53
N SER A 76 5.67 10.72 -2.75
CA SER A 76 6.83 10.26 -1.99
C SER A 76 7.73 9.27 -2.74
N GLY A 77 7.38 8.88 -3.97
CA GLY A 77 8.19 7.97 -4.78
C GLY A 77 7.39 7.16 -5.80
N HIS A 78 8.04 6.12 -6.33
CA HIS A 78 7.42 5.14 -7.22
C HIS A 78 7.27 3.81 -6.48
N SER A 79 6.10 3.20 -6.61
CA SER A 79 5.87 1.81 -6.22
C SER A 79 5.22 1.09 -7.39
N THR A 80 5.19 -0.23 -7.36
CA THR A 80 4.66 -1.05 -8.43
C THR A 80 3.73 -2.10 -7.86
N ILE A 81 2.55 -2.23 -8.47
CA ILE A 81 1.68 -3.39 -8.27
C ILE A 81 2.10 -4.47 -9.24
N TYR A 82 2.39 -5.65 -8.74
CA TYR A 82 2.69 -6.83 -9.53
C TYR A 82 1.52 -7.81 -9.47
N CYS A 83 1.02 -8.28 -10.61
CA CYS A 83 0.11 -9.42 -10.65
C CYS A 83 0.96 -10.70 -10.61
N VAL A 84 1.16 -11.26 -9.42
CA VAL A 84 2.03 -12.44 -9.22
C VAL A 84 1.36 -13.69 -9.81
N SER A 85 0.06 -13.83 -9.58
CA SER A 85 -0.77 -14.90 -10.14
C SER A 85 -2.25 -14.52 -10.07
N GLN A 86 -3.12 -15.41 -10.55
CA GLN A 86 -4.56 -15.19 -10.46
C GLN A 86 -4.96 -14.91 -9.00
N ASN A 87 -5.62 -13.76 -8.77
CA ASN A 87 -6.04 -13.31 -7.44
C ASN A 87 -4.88 -13.18 -6.43
N CYS A 88 -3.66 -12.85 -6.87
CA CYS A 88 -2.52 -12.61 -6.00
C CYS A 88 -1.69 -11.44 -6.53
N TYR A 89 -1.70 -10.34 -5.79
CA TYR A 89 -1.00 -9.11 -6.15
C TYR A 89 0.04 -8.77 -5.11
N ALA A 90 1.15 -8.17 -5.52
CA ALA A 90 2.20 -7.70 -4.62
C ALA A 90 2.40 -6.20 -4.76
N ILE A 91 2.65 -5.52 -3.65
CA ILE A 91 3.23 -4.18 -3.61
C ILE A 91 4.57 -4.29 -2.91
N GLU A 92 5.61 -3.78 -3.54
CA GLU A 92 6.94 -3.69 -2.93
C GLU A 92 7.02 -2.50 -1.96
N ALA A 93 7.68 -2.72 -0.82
CA ALA A 93 8.01 -1.67 0.12
C ALA A 93 9.28 -2.00 0.91
N GLU A 94 9.88 -0.97 1.49
CA GLU A 94 10.97 -1.14 2.44
C GLU A 94 10.40 -1.22 3.86
N PHE A 95 10.76 -2.27 4.58
CA PHE A 95 10.39 -2.46 5.98
C PHE A 95 11.64 -2.81 6.77
N GLN A 96 11.98 -1.98 7.76
CA GLN A 96 13.18 -2.13 8.60
C GLN A 96 14.50 -2.32 7.81
N GLY A 97 14.65 -1.60 6.68
CA GLY A 97 15.85 -1.68 5.84
C GLY A 97 15.90 -2.89 4.88
N ALA A 98 14.82 -3.67 4.81
CA ALA A 98 14.69 -4.80 3.90
C ALA A 98 13.56 -4.56 2.89
N LEU A 99 13.80 -4.93 1.63
CA LEU A 99 12.75 -4.96 0.61
C LEU A 99 11.82 -6.15 0.88
N VAL A 100 10.54 -5.85 1.12
CA VAL A 100 9.47 -6.80 1.40
C VAL A 100 8.38 -6.68 0.33
N TRP A 101 7.69 -7.78 0.07
CA TRP A 101 6.51 -7.81 -0.81
C TRP A 101 5.27 -8.07 0.04
N HIS A 102 4.36 -7.11 0.05
CA HIS A 102 3.06 -7.21 0.70
C HIS A 102 2.06 -7.79 -0.28
N LEU A 103 1.44 -8.92 0.09
CA LEU A 103 0.56 -9.66 -0.80
C LEU A 103 -0.90 -9.34 -0.52
N PHE A 104 -1.71 -9.26 -1.56
CA PHE A 104 -3.14 -8.97 -1.48
C PHE A 104 -3.90 -9.91 -2.40
N ASP A 105 -5.13 -10.24 -2.03
CA ASP A 105 -6.09 -10.70 -3.02
C ASP A 105 -6.67 -9.52 -3.83
N GLN A 106 -7.39 -9.84 -4.90
CA GLN A 106 -7.93 -8.83 -5.81
C GLN A 106 -8.92 -7.92 -5.10
N GLU A 107 -9.82 -8.47 -4.29
CA GLU A 107 -10.88 -7.73 -3.61
C GLU A 107 -10.29 -6.71 -2.62
N THR A 108 -9.28 -7.14 -1.88
CA THR A 108 -8.57 -6.31 -0.91
C THR A 108 -7.84 -5.17 -1.59
N LEU A 109 -7.05 -5.47 -2.63
CA LEU A 109 -6.32 -4.42 -3.32
C LEU A 109 -7.25 -3.48 -4.10
N ASP A 110 -8.33 -3.97 -4.71
CA ASP A 110 -9.34 -3.13 -5.36
C ASP A 110 -9.95 -2.13 -4.35
N SER A 111 -10.29 -2.62 -3.15
CA SER A 111 -10.87 -1.81 -2.08
C SER A 111 -9.91 -0.75 -1.54
N LEU A 112 -8.62 -1.10 -1.40
CA LEU A 112 -7.59 -0.12 -1.05
C LEU A 112 -7.45 0.96 -2.14
N LEU A 113 -7.40 0.56 -3.41
CA LEU A 113 -7.29 1.50 -4.54
C LEU A 113 -8.52 2.41 -4.67
N MET A 114 -9.71 1.97 -4.24
CA MET A 114 -10.91 2.82 -4.17
C MET A 114 -10.76 4.02 -3.24
N SER A 115 -9.84 4.00 -2.27
CA SER A 115 -9.55 5.18 -1.45
C SER A 115 -9.02 6.37 -2.27
N ALA A 116 -8.55 6.14 -3.49
CA ALA A 116 -8.11 7.17 -4.42
C ALA A 116 -9.27 7.91 -5.11
N HIS A 117 -10.52 7.49 -4.91
CA HIS A 117 -11.69 8.19 -5.45
C HIS A 117 -11.73 9.65 -4.93
N PRO A 118 -12.08 10.65 -5.76
CA PRO A 118 -12.12 12.06 -5.34
C PRO A 118 -13.04 12.34 -4.15
N ASP A 119 -14.17 11.63 -4.08
CA ASP A 119 -15.14 11.76 -2.99
C ASP A 119 -14.76 10.99 -1.72
N TRP A 120 -13.68 10.19 -1.74
CA TRP A 120 -13.23 9.50 -0.55
C TRP A 120 -12.72 10.50 0.49
N GLN A 121 -13.17 10.34 1.73
CA GLN A 121 -12.77 11.17 2.85
C GLN A 121 -12.05 10.34 3.88
N CYS A 122 -10.86 10.82 4.28
CA CYS A 122 -10.10 10.24 5.38
C CYS A 122 -10.91 10.34 6.66
N SER A 123 -10.98 9.25 7.42
CA SER A 123 -11.74 9.26 8.67
C SER A 123 -11.02 10.11 9.72
N PRO A 124 -11.73 10.72 10.69
CA PRO A 124 -11.08 11.59 11.69
C PRO A 124 -9.99 10.89 12.50
N LYS A 125 -10.11 9.58 12.74
CA LYS A 125 -9.08 8.78 13.43
C LYS A 125 -7.80 8.62 12.60
N ASP A 126 -7.92 8.57 11.27
CA ASP A 126 -6.79 8.31 10.36
C ASP A 126 -6.02 9.60 10.03
N LEU A 127 -6.58 10.77 10.34
CA LEU A 127 -5.87 12.06 10.25
C LEU A 127 -4.58 12.05 11.09
N GLU A 128 -4.58 11.34 12.22
CA GLU A 128 -3.42 11.26 13.11
C GLU A 128 -2.29 10.40 12.52
N LEU A 129 -2.60 9.47 11.61
CA LEU A 129 -1.59 8.66 10.92
C LEU A 129 -0.66 9.53 10.07
N GLY A 130 -1.22 10.53 9.37
CA GLY A 130 -0.41 11.50 8.63
C GLY A 130 0.55 12.29 9.52
N ARG A 131 0.14 12.62 10.76
CA ARG A 131 0.99 13.29 11.75
C ARG A 131 2.10 12.37 12.25
N ARG A 132 1.78 11.09 12.50
CA ARG A 132 2.76 10.05 12.85
C ARG A 132 3.81 9.90 11.74
N MET A 133 3.43 9.96 10.47
CA MET A 133 4.37 9.95 9.34
C MET A 133 5.39 11.09 9.41
N LEU A 134 4.90 12.32 9.65
CA LEU A 134 5.75 13.50 9.79
C LEU A 134 6.71 13.35 10.98
N GLN A 135 6.24 12.84 12.12
CA GLN A 135 7.10 12.58 13.27
C GLN A 135 8.19 11.54 12.97
N MET A 136 7.86 10.45 12.28
CA MET A 136 8.83 9.41 11.90
C MET A 136 9.91 9.96 10.96
N SER A 137 9.52 10.76 9.96
CA SER A 137 10.47 11.39 9.04
C SER A 137 11.39 12.41 9.70
N TRP A 138 10.94 13.10 10.75
CA TRP A 138 11.77 14.06 11.51
C TRP A 138 12.72 13.37 12.50
N SER A 139 12.38 12.14 12.92
CA SER A 139 13.19 11.33 13.82
C SER A 139 14.32 10.61 13.08
N GLN A 140 14.31 10.61 11.74
CA GLN A 140 15.40 10.08 10.94
C GLN A 140 16.58 11.05 11.00
N PRO A 141 17.78 10.60 11.41
CA PRO A 141 18.97 11.43 11.37
C PRO A 141 19.23 11.83 9.92
N ALA A 142 19.47 13.12 9.68
CA ALA A 142 19.92 13.59 8.38
C ALA A 142 21.19 12.81 8.01
N ALA A 143 21.16 12.10 6.89
CA ALA A 143 22.33 11.42 6.37
C ALA A 143 23.48 12.45 6.25
N ALA A 144 24.57 12.19 6.96
CA ALA A 144 25.78 13.02 6.98
C ALA A 144 26.67 12.76 5.76
#